data_AF-A0A4R7ZZN4-F1
#
_entry.id   AF-A0A4R7ZZN4-F1
#
_cell.length_a   1.000
_cell.length_b   1.000
_cell.length_c   1.000
_cell.angle_alpha   90.00
_cell.angle_beta   90.00
_cell.angle_gamma   90.00
#
_symmetry.space_group_name_H-M   'P 1'
#
loop_
_entity.id
_entity.type
_entity.pdbx_description
1 polymer ?
#
loop_
_entity_poly.entity_id
_entity_poly.type
_entity_poly.pdbx_seq_one_letter_code
_entity_poly.pdbx_strand_id
1 'polypeptide(L)'
;MSKWTKYGGVLSALVAGVLATGTAVAQPSSPTVTRSTPSECLLNLGSVTAGGDHRMQTIQAEGAVVDDWIVAKDIYPDGQVRLSATVRYGAAEVGGLAHQGPVIMGSTMYDSSYLTANGRGPVTQKKVTRVGPGWQVYRSLDRSTYVTATRQRETEYSLHTDGTLYRRNVTYKDGVPSRQITGWQSGYKGVKAMTLISQTATYDTFLMTLTSGKLYTARLPLAGGQIIPGVVKQVRGSTWQGFESLVAASCWGGVLLLGIDKDTKSAYLYSVGHANGAATPIKLIRKVPGTFADPVYFDWQLFSGERLAGD
;
A
#
# COMPACT_ATOMS: atom_id res chain seq x y z
N MET A 1 15.53 -1.77 24.54
CA MET A 1 14.24 -1.10 24.26
C MET A 1 14.51 0.08 23.35
N SER A 2 14.39 -0.08 22.03
CA SER A 2 14.64 1.01 21.08
C SER A 2 13.31 1.57 20.59
N LYS A 3 13.08 2.88 20.81
CA LYS A 3 11.88 3.62 20.41
C LYS A 3 12.02 4.00 18.94
N TRP A 4 11.38 3.23 18.07
CA TRP A 4 11.23 3.57 16.64
C TRP A 4 9.99 4.44 16.48
N THR A 5 10.11 5.72 16.77
CA THR A 5 9.07 6.71 16.43
C THR A 5 9.74 8.07 16.41
N LYS A 6 10.13 8.55 15.23
CA LYS A 6 10.17 9.96 14.79
C LYS A 6 10.82 10.09 13.40
N TYR A 7 10.04 9.89 12.34
CA TYR A 7 10.40 10.47 11.03
C TYR A 7 9.70 11.84 10.92
N GLY A 8 10.42 12.90 11.28
CA GLY A 8 10.00 14.30 11.17
C GLY A 8 11.07 15.10 10.45
N GLY A 9 10.65 15.88 9.45
CA GLY A 9 11.52 16.59 8.51
C GLY A 9 12.50 17.58 9.16
N VAL A 10 13.66 17.71 8.54
CA VAL A 10 14.69 18.68 8.95
C VAL A 10 14.41 20.02 8.26
N LEU A 11 13.95 21.01 9.04
CA LEU A 11 14.08 22.42 8.71
C LEU A 11 15.51 22.85 9.06
N SER A 12 16.27 23.29 8.06
CA SER A 12 17.60 23.86 8.26
C SER A 12 17.49 25.35 8.62
N ALA A 13 17.96 25.72 9.81
CA ALA A 13 18.14 27.12 10.21
C ALA A 13 19.46 27.66 9.64
N LEU A 14 19.39 28.77 8.90
CA LEU A 14 20.52 29.55 8.45
C LEU A 14 21.11 30.35 9.62
N VAL A 15 22.39 30.15 9.92
CA VAL A 15 23.20 31.05 10.75
C VAL A 15 24.21 31.75 9.84
N ALA A 16 24.28 33.07 9.95
CA ALA A 16 25.12 33.93 9.15
C ALA A 16 26.57 34.01 9.69
N GLY A 17 27.53 33.92 8.76
CA GLY A 17 28.66 34.84 8.60
C GLY A 17 29.89 34.73 9.51
N VAL A 18 31.03 34.29 8.94
CA VAL A 18 32.36 34.92 9.11
C VAL A 18 33.16 34.77 7.81
N LEU A 19 33.71 35.88 7.30
CA LEU A 19 34.58 35.97 6.12
C LEU A 19 36.00 35.49 6.46
N ALA A 20 36.52 34.54 5.68
CA ALA A 20 37.96 34.25 5.63
C ALA A 20 38.38 34.02 4.17
N THR A 21 39.30 34.86 3.70
CA THR A 21 39.98 34.77 2.41
C THR A 21 41.02 33.64 2.45
N GLY A 22 40.84 32.60 1.64
CA GLY A 22 41.78 31.48 1.54
C GLY A 22 41.67 30.78 0.18
N THR A 23 42.82 30.43 -0.38
CA THR A 23 43.06 29.88 -1.72
C THR A 23 42.19 28.65 -2.07
N ALA A 24 41.53 28.70 -3.22
CA ALA A 24 40.62 27.68 -3.72
C ALA A 24 41.34 26.38 -4.10
N VAL A 25 41.09 25.32 -3.33
CA VAL A 25 41.27 23.93 -3.77
C VAL A 25 39.89 23.44 -4.21
N ALA A 26 39.79 22.98 -5.45
CA ALA A 26 38.54 22.47 -6.02
C ALA A 26 38.05 21.25 -5.22
N GLN A 27 37.02 21.46 -4.41
CA GLN A 27 36.34 20.42 -3.66
C GLN A 27 35.38 19.68 -4.62
N PRO A 28 35.34 18.34 -4.64
CA PRO A 28 34.39 17.62 -5.48
C PRO A 28 32.98 18.02 -5.07
N SER A 29 32.25 18.60 -6.02
CA SER A 29 30.86 18.99 -5.85
C SER A 29 30.02 17.76 -5.51
N SER A 30 29.44 17.76 -4.31
CA SER A 30 28.39 16.83 -3.89
C SER A 30 27.29 16.78 -4.96
N PRO A 31 26.66 15.61 -5.20
CA PRO A 31 25.64 15.48 -6.22
C PRO A 31 24.51 16.47 -5.95
N THR A 32 24.25 17.33 -6.93
CA THR A 32 23.07 18.16 -6.99
C THR A 32 21.85 17.25 -6.86
N VAL A 33 21.08 17.43 -5.78
CA VAL A 33 19.74 16.84 -5.65
C VAL A 33 18.93 17.35 -6.82
N THR A 34 18.81 16.52 -7.84
CA THR A 34 18.01 16.80 -9.02
C THR A 34 16.57 16.88 -8.55
N ARG A 35 15.92 17.98 -8.90
CA ARG A 35 14.48 18.19 -8.78
C ARG A 35 13.79 16.91 -9.26
N SER A 36 12.87 16.38 -8.44
CA SER A 36 12.07 15.18 -8.73
C SER A 36 11.62 15.18 -10.20
N THR A 37 12.19 14.27 -10.99
CA THR A 37 11.54 13.79 -12.20
C THR A 37 10.11 13.37 -11.81
N PRO A 38 9.10 13.56 -12.69
CA PRO A 38 7.83 12.89 -12.48
C PRO A 38 8.16 11.44 -12.18
N SER A 39 7.69 10.90 -11.05
CA SER A 39 7.97 9.49 -10.77
C SER A 39 7.52 8.70 -11.99
N GLU A 40 8.42 7.86 -12.52
CA GLU A 40 8.01 6.92 -13.55
C GLU A 40 6.80 6.18 -12.97
N CYS A 41 5.73 6.06 -13.76
CA CYS A 41 4.55 5.34 -13.32
C CYS A 41 4.92 3.86 -13.15
N LEU A 42 5.13 3.47 -11.90
CA LEU A 42 5.53 2.13 -11.50
C LEU A 42 4.52 1.56 -10.53
N LEU A 43 4.21 0.28 -10.68
CA LEU A 43 3.52 -0.51 -9.69
C LEU A 43 4.51 -1.50 -9.10
N ASN A 44 4.83 -1.33 -7.81
CA ASN A 44 5.69 -2.26 -7.09
C ASN A 44 4.80 -3.32 -6.44
N LEU A 45 4.50 -4.37 -7.20
CA LEU A 45 3.67 -5.47 -6.75
C LEU A 45 4.41 -6.25 -5.67
N GLY A 46 3.85 -6.26 -4.48
CA GLY A 46 4.27 -7.13 -3.40
C GLY A 46 3.45 -8.40 -3.35
N SER A 47 4.10 -9.48 -2.97
CA SER A 47 3.41 -10.71 -2.63
C SER A 47 4.04 -11.42 -1.44
N VAL A 48 3.21 -12.21 -0.75
CA VAL A 48 3.69 -13.25 0.14
C VAL A 48 3.58 -14.57 -0.60
N THR A 49 4.70 -15.27 -0.78
CA THR A 49 4.74 -16.57 -1.46
C THR A 49 4.10 -17.66 -0.57
N ALA A 50 3.83 -18.83 -1.14
CA ALA A 50 3.35 -19.97 -0.35
C ALA A 50 4.33 -20.39 0.77
N GLY A 51 5.63 -20.22 0.55
CA GLY A 51 6.70 -20.43 1.54
C GLY A 51 6.91 -19.26 2.50
N GLY A 52 6.05 -18.24 2.49
CA GLY A 52 6.15 -17.11 3.43
C GLY A 52 7.28 -16.12 3.13
N ASP A 53 7.83 -16.13 1.91
CA ASP A 53 8.75 -15.11 1.44
C ASP A 53 8.01 -13.82 1.11
N HIS A 54 8.69 -12.69 1.24
CA HIS A 54 8.28 -11.44 0.61
C HIS A 54 8.96 -11.30 -0.75
N ARG A 55 8.16 -11.09 -1.79
CA ARG A 55 8.62 -10.83 -3.17
C ARG A 55 8.21 -9.43 -3.61
N MET A 56 9.00 -8.84 -4.50
CA MET A 56 8.67 -7.61 -5.20
C MET A 56 8.81 -7.85 -6.70
N GLN A 57 7.81 -7.38 -7.45
CA GLN A 57 7.86 -7.25 -8.90
C GLN A 57 7.59 -5.80 -9.27
N THR A 58 8.47 -5.18 -10.05
CA THR A 58 8.27 -3.80 -10.51
C THR A 58 7.68 -3.84 -11.92
N ILE A 59 6.48 -3.31 -12.06
CA ILE A 59 5.71 -3.27 -13.30
C ILE A 59 5.66 -1.82 -13.80
N GLN A 60 6.18 -1.59 -15.01
CA GLN A 60 6.12 -0.28 -15.65
C GLN A 60 4.72 0.05 -16.19
N ALA A 61 4.49 1.33 -16.51
CA ALA A 61 3.24 1.81 -17.07
C ALA A 61 2.82 1.09 -18.35
N GLU A 62 3.77 0.63 -19.17
CA GLU A 62 3.53 -0.14 -20.40
C GLU A 62 3.30 -1.63 -20.10
N GLY A 63 3.38 -2.03 -18.83
CA GLY A 63 3.12 -3.36 -18.28
C GLY A 63 4.25 -4.38 -18.47
N ALA A 64 5.46 -3.93 -18.76
CA ALA A 64 6.65 -4.77 -18.64
C ALA A 64 6.99 -4.99 -17.16
N VAL A 65 7.34 -6.22 -16.79
CA VAL A 65 7.99 -6.52 -15.51
C VAL A 65 9.47 -6.24 -15.72
N VAL A 66 9.99 -5.20 -15.09
CA VAL A 66 11.40 -4.80 -15.25
C VAL A 66 12.30 -5.34 -14.16
N ASP A 67 11.70 -5.71 -13.04
CA ASP A 67 12.41 -6.40 -11.99
C ASP A 67 11.50 -7.37 -11.24
N ASP A 68 12.11 -8.42 -10.70
CA ASP A 68 11.44 -9.49 -9.97
C ASP A 68 12.43 -10.15 -9.00
N TRP A 69 12.22 -10.00 -7.70
CA TRP A 69 13.13 -10.58 -6.71
C TRP A 69 12.46 -10.92 -5.37
N ILE A 70 13.08 -11.84 -4.64
CA ILE A 70 12.75 -12.11 -3.24
C ILE A 70 13.40 -11.03 -2.38
N VAL A 71 12.57 -10.18 -1.77
CA VAL A 71 12.96 -9.13 -0.84
C VAL A 71 13.52 -9.77 0.43
N ALA A 72 12.82 -10.75 0.98
CA ALA A 72 13.23 -11.44 2.18
C ALA A 72 12.64 -12.85 2.22
N LYS A 73 13.46 -13.82 2.62
CA LYS A 73 13.06 -15.22 2.73
C LYS A 73 12.47 -15.55 4.10
N ASP A 74 11.53 -16.48 4.15
CA ASP A 74 10.98 -17.07 5.38
C ASP A 74 10.54 -16.02 6.42
N ILE A 75 9.94 -14.93 5.92
CA ILE A 75 9.43 -13.84 6.79
C ILE A 75 8.21 -14.32 7.57
N TYR A 76 7.42 -15.22 7.01
CA TYR A 76 6.29 -15.83 7.71
C TYR A 76 6.35 -17.35 7.60
N PRO A 77 5.65 -18.07 8.49
CA PRO A 77 5.52 -19.52 8.33
C PRO A 77 4.71 -19.85 7.07
N ASP A 78 5.11 -20.92 6.40
CA ASP A 78 4.51 -21.43 5.17
C ASP A 78 2.98 -21.55 5.27
N GLY A 79 2.29 -21.06 4.24
CA GLY A 79 0.83 -21.17 4.11
C GLY A 79 -0.01 -20.45 5.18
N GLN A 80 0.59 -19.75 6.15
CA GLN A 80 -0.16 -19.12 7.24
C GLN A 80 -0.74 -17.75 6.87
N VAL A 81 -0.10 -17.03 5.95
CA VAL A 81 -0.51 -15.67 5.59
C VAL A 81 -1.77 -15.70 4.71
N ARG A 82 -2.81 -15.01 5.18
CA ARG A 82 -4.10 -14.92 4.48
C ARG A 82 -4.34 -13.57 3.83
N LEU A 83 -3.92 -12.49 4.49
CA LEU A 83 -4.13 -11.12 4.03
C LEU A 83 -2.93 -10.26 4.45
N SER A 84 -2.61 -9.28 3.63
CA SER A 84 -1.70 -8.19 3.97
C SER A 84 -2.21 -6.92 3.30
N ALA A 85 -1.95 -5.77 3.92
CA ALA A 85 -2.16 -4.48 3.27
C ALA A 85 -0.87 -4.00 2.62
N THR A 86 -0.89 -2.79 2.06
CA THR A 86 0.33 -2.08 1.64
C THR A 86 1.45 -2.21 2.67
N VAL A 87 2.61 -2.67 2.20
CA VAL A 87 3.83 -2.73 3.00
C VAL A 87 4.66 -1.51 2.62
N ARG A 88 4.96 -0.68 3.61
CA ARG A 88 5.78 0.50 3.42
C ARG A 88 7.25 0.16 3.60
N TYR A 89 8.12 0.79 2.82
CA TYR A 89 9.55 0.56 2.90
C TYR A 89 10.39 1.81 2.67
N GLY A 90 11.63 1.83 3.15
CA GLY A 90 12.55 2.95 2.96
C GLY A 90 13.73 2.92 3.92
N ALA A 91 14.62 3.90 3.79
CA ALA A 91 15.82 3.98 4.63
C ALA A 91 15.46 4.00 6.12
N ALA A 92 16.15 3.16 6.90
CA ALA A 92 16.03 3.12 8.35
C ALA A 92 17.06 4.03 9.02
N GLU A 93 16.72 4.64 10.16
CA GLU A 93 17.66 5.45 10.97
C GLU A 93 18.94 4.67 11.36
N VAL A 94 18.81 3.37 11.60
CA VAL A 94 19.92 2.48 11.98
C VAL A 94 20.71 1.93 10.78
N GLY A 95 20.44 2.45 9.57
CA GLY A 95 20.99 1.94 8.32
C GLY A 95 20.17 0.78 7.73
N GLY A 96 20.32 0.62 6.41
CA GLY A 96 19.57 -0.36 5.62
C GLY A 96 18.16 0.11 5.25
N LEU A 97 17.37 -0.83 4.73
CA LEU A 97 16.00 -0.63 4.26
C LEU A 97 15.01 -1.37 5.17
N ALA A 98 14.19 -0.58 5.86
CA ALA A 98 13.08 -1.07 6.67
C ALA A 98 11.87 -1.37 5.79
N HIS A 99 11.13 -2.41 6.18
CA HIS A 99 9.87 -2.83 5.59
C HIS A 99 8.87 -2.99 6.73
N GLN A 100 7.67 -2.43 6.58
CA GLN A 100 6.67 -2.34 7.64
C GLN A 100 5.25 -2.46 7.08
N GLY A 101 4.46 -3.38 7.59
CA GLY A 101 3.07 -3.53 7.16
C GLY A 101 2.28 -4.50 8.03
N PRO A 102 0.94 -4.44 7.97
CA PRO A 102 0.10 -5.40 8.67
C PRO A 102 0.01 -6.71 7.88
N VAL A 103 -0.07 -7.81 8.62
CA VAL A 103 -0.28 -9.14 8.08
C VAL A 103 -1.26 -9.90 8.96
N ILE A 104 -2.17 -10.66 8.33
CA ILE A 104 -3.06 -11.58 9.02
C ILE A 104 -2.55 -12.99 8.75
N MET A 105 -2.12 -13.66 9.83
CA MET A 105 -1.71 -15.06 9.83
C MET A 105 -2.75 -15.89 10.58
N GLY A 106 -3.35 -16.86 9.91
CA GLY A 106 -4.46 -17.65 10.44
C GLY A 106 -5.64 -16.79 10.89
N SER A 107 -5.83 -16.64 12.21
CA SER A 107 -6.90 -15.85 12.84
C SER A 107 -6.42 -14.58 13.53
N THR A 108 -5.13 -14.26 13.45
CA THR A 108 -4.50 -13.19 14.23
C THR A 108 -3.85 -12.16 13.31
N MET A 109 -4.02 -10.88 13.64
CA MET A 109 -3.30 -9.78 13.00
C MET A 109 -1.98 -9.51 13.71
N TYR A 110 -0.98 -9.16 12.92
CA TYR A 110 0.35 -8.74 13.35
C TYR A 110 0.76 -7.46 12.61
N ASP A 111 1.53 -6.60 13.27
CA ASP A 111 2.39 -5.64 12.58
C ASP A 111 3.74 -6.31 12.37
N SER A 112 4.10 -6.48 11.10
CA SER A 112 5.39 -7.03 10.68
C SER A 112 6.34 -5.90 10.35
N SER A 113 7.56 -5.98 10.87
CA SER A 113 8.65 -5.15 10.42
C SER A 113 9.97 -5.91 10.34
N TYR A 114 10.79 -5.57 9.34
CA TYR A 114 12.11 -6.14 9.21
C TYR A 114 13.07 -5.22 8.45
N LEU A 115 14.37 -5.45 8.63
CA LEU A 115 15.45 -4.74 7.96
C LEU A 115 16.17 -5.65 6.99
N THR A 116 16.53 -5.08 5.83
CA THR A 116 17.49 -5.66 4.89
C THR A 116 18.62 -4.66 4.68
N ALA A 117 19.81 -5.11 4.30
CA ALA A 117 20.94 -4.21 4.09
C ALA A 117 20.67 -3.24 2.91
N ASN A 118 20.21 -3.74 1.78
CA ASN A 118 20.06 -2.98 0.53
C ASN A 118 18.66 -3.16 -0.12
N GLY A 119 17.61 -3.42 0.65
CA GLY A 119 16.25 -3.59 0.14
C GLY A 119 15.92 -5.02 -0.31
N ARG A 120 16.89 -5.93 -0.20
CA ARG A 120 16.72 -7.35 -0.49
C ARG A 120 17.74 -8.22 0.22
N GLY A 121 17.45 -9.52 0.32
CA GLY A 121 18.39 -10.52 0.82
C GLY A 121 18.22 -10.82 2.32
N PRO A 122 19.32 -11.16 3.03
CA PRO A 122 19.26 -11.53 4.43
C PRO A 122 18.63 -10.45 5.31
N VAL A 123 17.81 -10.91 6.25
CA VAL A 123 17.12 -10.05 7.21
C VAL A 123 18.00 -9.92 8.45
N THR A 124 18.38 -8.69 8.77
CA THR A 124 19.26 -8.41 9.92
C THR A 124 18.48 -8.20 11.22
N GLN A 125 17.23 -7.75 11.10
CA GLN A 125 16.31 -7.57 12.22
C GLN A 125 14.89 -7.90 11.75
N LYS A 126 14.14 -8.61 12.58
CA LYS A 126 12.74 -8.98 12.33
C LYS A 126 11.95 -8.80 13.61
N LYS A 127 10.78 -8.17 13.50
CA LYS A 127 9.82 -8.00 14.59
C LYS A 127 8.42 -8.26 14.05
N VAL A 128 7.74 -9.22 14.66
CA VAL A 128 6.34 -9.52 14.36
C VAL A 128 5.55 -9.27 15.64
N THR A 129 4.88 -8.12 15.70
CA THR A 129 4.18 -7.67 16.90
C THR A 129 2.73 -8.09 16.82
N ARG A 130 2.28 -8.92 17.76
CA ARG A 130 0.90 -9.37 17.82
C ARG A 130 -0.03 -8.19 18.12
N VAL A 131 -1.06 -8.04 17.30
CA VAL A 131 -2.12 -7.04 17.46
C VAL A 131 -3.27 -7.63 18.25
N GLY A 132 -3.75 -8.80 17.79
CA GLY A 132 -4.85 -9.50 18.45
C GLY A 132 -5.50 -10.56 17.56
N PRO A 133 -6.33 -11.44 18.16
CA PRO A 133 -7.07 -12.48 17.46
C PRO A 133 -8.34 -11.93 16.79
N GLY A 134 -9.14 -12.79 16.16
CA GLY A 134 -10.47 -12.46 15.63
C GLY A 134 -10.47 -11.95 14.19
N TRP A 135 -9.38 -12.15 13.46
CA TRP A 135 -9.21 -11.63 12.10
C TRP A 135 -9.57 -12.64 11.00
N GLN A 136 -9.91 -13.88 11.35
CA GLN A 136 -10.30 -14.93 10.40
C GLN A 136 -11.57 -14.60 9.60
N VAL A 137 -12.38 -13.68 10.11
CA VAL A 137 -13.68 -13.24 9.58
C VAL A 137 -13.55 -12.10 8.55
N TYR A 138 -12.35 -11.65 8.24
CA TYR A 138 -12.10 -10.67 7.18
C TYR A 138 -11.57 -11.36 5.93
N ARG A 139 -12.00 -10.86 4.76
CA ARG A 139 -11.58 -11.35 3.44
C ARG A 139 -10.81 -10.32 2.62
N SER A 140 -10.69 -9.10 3.12
CA SER A 140 -9.81 -8.08 2.55
C SER A 140 -9.28 -7.18 3.65
N LEU A 141 -8.09 -6.65 3.43
CA LEU A 141 -7.40 -5.69 4.28
C LEU A 141 -6.65 -4.71 3.38
N ASP A 142 -6.80 -3.42 3.64
CA ASP A 142 -6.04 -2.36 2.97
C ASP A 142 -5.71 -1.24 3.97
N ARG A 143 -4.67 -0.44 3.70
CA ARG A 143 -4.19 0.60 4.60
C ARG A 143 -4.02 1.92 3.84
N SER A 144 -4.73 2.93 4.31
CA SER A 144 -4.55 4.33 3.92
C SER A 144 -3.51 5.00 4.82
N THR A 145 -2.48 5.58 4.20
CA THR A 145 -1.45 6.34 4.90
C THR A 145 -1.37 7.75 4.32
N TYR A 146 -1.78 8.74 5.11
CA TYR A 146 -1.80 10.14 4.71
C TYR A 146 -0.83 10.94 5.60
N VAL A 147 0.26 11.44 5.01
CA VAL A 147 1.32 12.18 5.72
C VAL A 147 1.67 13.50 5.01
N THR A 148 1.24 14.63 5.56
CA THR A 148 1.70 15.98 5.18
C THR A 148 2.66 16.53 6.23
N ALA A 149 3.23 17.72 5.98
CA ALA A 149 4.04 18.44 6.96
C ALA A 149 3.32 18.68 8.31
N THR A 150 1.99 18.73 8.30
CA THR A 150 1.17 19.09 9.48
C THR A 150 0.22 17.98 9.94
N ARG A 151 0.12 16.86 9.21
CA ARG A 151 -0.86 15.82 9.51
C ARG A 151 -0.37 14.44 9.13
N GLN A 152 -0.45 13.51 10.07
CA GLN A 152 -0.21 12.09 9.85
C GLN A 152 -1.46 11.29 10.21
N ARG A 153 -1.83 10.33 9.36
CA ARG A 153 -2.97 9.43 9.56
C ARG A 153 -2.63 8.07 8.98
N GLU A 154 -2.88 7.04 9.78
CA GLU A 154 -2.92 5.65 9.33
C GLU A 154 -4.32 5.09 9.61
N THR A 155 -4.96 4.59 8.55
CA THR A 155 -6.31 4.05 8.61
C THR A 155 -6.32 2.68 7.93
N GLU A 156 -6.73 1.64 8.65
CA GLU A 156 -6.95 0.31 8.10
C GLU A 156 -8.42 0.13 7.73
N TYR A 157 -8.65 -0.48 6.57
CA TYR A 157 -9.96 -0.90 6.11
C TYR A 157 -9.97 -2.41 5.99
N SER A 158 -10.97 -3.06 6.57
CA SER A 158 -11.10 -4.52 6.49
C SER A 158 -12.53 -4.89 6.14
N LEU A 159 -12.68 -5.70 5.10
CA LEU A 159 -13.98 -6.20 4.68
C LEU A 159 -14.30 -7.50 5.38
N HIS A 160 -15.31 -7.47 6.23
CA HIS A 160 -15.81 -8.64 6.94
C HIS A 160 -16.61 -9.56 6.01
N THR A 161 -16.66 -10.85 6.32
CA THR A 161 -17.30 -11.86 5.46
C THR A 161 -18.81 -11.64 5.27
N ASP A 162 -19.48 -11.00 6.23
CA ASP A 162 -20.89 -10.61 6.16
C ASP A 162 -21.17 -9.46 5.17
N GLY A 163 -20.14 -8.74 4.69
CA GLY A 163 -20.27 -7.56 3.86
C GLY A 163 -20.22 -6.22 4.61
N THR A 164 -19.78 -6.22 5.86
CA THR A 164 -19.51 -4.99 6.61
C THR A 164 -18.05 -4.56 6.41
N LEU A 165 -17.84 -3.36 5.87
CA LEU A 165 -16.54 -2.73 5.78
C LEU A 165 -16.26 -1.95 7.06
N TYR A 166 -15.19 -2.29 7.76
CA TYR A 166 -14.75 -1.58 8.97
C TYR A 166 -13.58 -0.66 8.67
N ARG A 167 -13.63 0.54 9.24
CA ARG A 167 -12.52 1.50 9.30
C ARG A 167 -11.93 1.51 10.69
N ARG A 168 -10.60 1.44 10.78
CA ARG A 168 -9.86 1.52 12.04
C ARG A 168 -8.76 2.54 11.97
N ASN A 169 -8.61 3.32 13.03
CA ASN A 169 -7.39 4.10 13.21
C ASN A 169 -6.30 3.17 13.74
N VAL A 170 -5.12 3.26 13.14
CA VAL A 170 -3.93 2.59 13.64
C VAL A 170 -3.22 3.57 14.57
N THR A 171 -3.10 3.19 15.83
CA THR A 171 -2.37 3.97 16.84
C THR A 171 -1.41 3.08 17.60
N TYR A 172 -0.37 3.68 18.17
CA TYR A 172 0.60 2.98 19.00
C TYR A 172 0.65 3.65 20.36
N LYS A 173 0.43 2.88 21.42
CA LYS A 173 0.60 3.33 22.81
C LYS A 173 1.73 2.52 23.43
N ASP A 174 2.81 3.19 23.82
CA ASP A 174 4.01 2.56 24.40
C ASP A 174 4.60 1.44 23.52
N GLY A 175 4.51 1.59 22.20
CA GLY A 175 4.96 0.60 21.22
C GLY A 175 4.04 -0.61 21.04
N VAL A 176 2.90 -0.64 21.74
CA VAL A 176 1.82 -1.62 21.56
C VAL A 176 0.83 -1.07 20.54
N PRO A 177 0.55 -1.82 19.46
CA PRO A 177 -0.30 -1.31 18.42
C PRO A 177 -1.79 -1.54 18.75
N SER A 178 -2.64 -0.60 18.37
CA SER A 178 -4.08 -0.59 18.66
C SER A 178 -4.88 -0.32 17.39
N ARG A 179 -5.99 -1.07 17.25
CA ARG A 179 -6.91 -1.07 16.11
C ARG A 179 -8.28 -0.58 16.59
N GLN A 180 -8.43 0.72 16.72
CA GLN A 180 -9.69 1.29 17.18
C GLN A 180 -10.67 1.40 16.02
N ILE A 181 -11.85 0.77 16.12
CA ILE A 181 -12.93 0.94 15.15
C ILE A 181 -13.44 2.37 15.24
N THR A 182 -13.36 3.08 14.12
CA THR A 182 -13.79 4.48 14.01
C THR A 182 -14.87 4.66 12.95
N GLY A 183 -15.25 3.60 12.24
CA GLY A 183 -16.31 3.63 11.26
C GLY A 183 -16.67 2.24 10.76
N TRP A 184 -17.90 2.07 10.29
CA TRP A 184 -18.33 0.90 9.55
C TRP A 184 -19.40 1.28 8.51
N GLN A 185 -19.53 0.45 7.47
CA GLN A 185 -20.60 0.54 6.47
C GLN A 185 -20.93 -0.86 5.95
N SER A 186 -22.21 -1.20 5.93
CA SER A 186 -22.72 -2.47 5.39
C SER A 186 -23.02 -2.37 3.89
N GLY A 187 -23.41 -3.49 3.27
CA GLY A 187 -23.82 -3.53 1.86
C GLY A 187 -22.74 -4.05 0.89
N TYR A 188 -21.59 -4.50 1.41
CA TYR A 188 -20.48 -5.00 0.60
C TYR A 188 -20.43 -6.53 0.49
N LYS A 189 -21.54 -7.24 0.76
CA LYS A 189 -21.57 -8.72 0.75
C LYS A 189 -21.13 -9.31 -0.59
N GLY A 190 -21.46 -8.65 -1.70
CA GLY A 190 -21.08 -9.08 -3.05
C GLY A 190 -19.65 -8.73 -3.48
N VAL A 191 -18.87 -8.00 -2.67
CA VAL A 191 -17.50 -7.60 -3.05
C VAL A 191 -16.56 -8.81 -3.00
N LYS A 192 -15.88 -9.04 -4.13
CA LYS A 192 -14.90 -10.12 -4.34
C LYS A 192 -13.48 -9.65 -4.02
N ALA A 193 -13.04 -8.55 -4.62
CA ALA A 193 -11.76 -7.90 -4.35
C ALA A 193 -11.94 -6.39 -4.15
N MET A 194 -11.06 -5.75 -3.39
CA MET A 194 -11.02 -4.30 -3.19
C MET A 194 -9.59 -3.80 -3.14
N THR A 195 -9.35 -2.59 -3.62
CA THR A 195 -8.08 -1.88 -3.47
C THR A 195 -8.32 -0.38 -3.31
N LEU A 196 -7.48 0.28 -2.53
CA LEU A 196 -7.48 1.71 -2.35
C LEU A 196 -6.94 2.39 -3.61
N ILE A 197 -7.68 3.36 -4.15
CA ILE A 197 -7.29 4.12 -5.35
C ILE A 197 -7.13 5.62 -5.09
N SER A 198 -7.55 6.09 -3.92
CA SER A 198 -7.42 7.49 -3.53
C SER A 198 -7.35 7.66 -2.02
N GLN A 199 -6.44 8.52 -1.58
CA GLN A 199 -6.20 8.81 -0.17
C GLN A 199 -6.10 10.32 0.03
N THR A 200 -7.02 10.91 0.79
CA THR A 200 -7.04 12.37 1.00
C THR A 200 -7.13 12.74 2.47
N ALA A 201 -7.13 14.05 2.75
CA ALA A 201 -7.36 14.58 4.08
C ALA A 201 -8.77 14.28 4.63
N THR A 202 -9.77 14.07 3.78
CA THR A 202 -11.19 14.04 4.19
C THR A 202 -11.95 12.80 3.76
N TYR A 203 -11.42 12.01 2.83
CA TYR A 203 -12.00 10.75 2.39
C TYR A 203 -10.93 9.81 1.82
N ASP A 204 -11.25 8.52 1.78
CA ASP A 204 -10.53 7.52 1.00
C ASP A 204 -11.48 6.96 -0.07
N THR A 205 -10.97 6.52 -1.23
CA THR A 205 -11.79 5.88 -2.26
C THR A 205 -11.25 4.51 -2.62
N PHE A 206 -12.12 3.52 -2.58
CA PHE A 206 -11.82 2.15 -2.99
C PHE A 206 -12.39 1.85 -4.37
N LEU A 207 -11.70 1.02 -5.12
CA LEU A 207 -12.22 0.31 -6.27
C LEU A 207 -12.51 -1.14 -5.87
N MET A 208 -13.65 -1.69 -6.29
CA MET A 208 -14.14 -2.98 -5.85
C MET A 208 -14.73 -3.79 -7.00
N THR A 209 -14.30 -5.05 -7.15
CA THR A 209 -14.98 -6.03 -8.00
C THR A 209 -16.08 -6.73 -7.22
N LEU A 210 -17.18 -7.04 -7.90
CA LEU A 210 -18.27 -7.84 -7.34
C LEU A 210 -18.25 -9.25 -7.92
N THR A 211 -18.78 -10.21 -7.19
CA THR A 211 -18.98 -11.59 -7.67
C THR A 211 -19.85 -11.67 -8.92
N SER A 212 -20.72 -10.68 -9.14
CA SER A 212 -21.53 -10.52 -10.35
C SER A 212 -20.78 -9.96 -11.56
N GLY A 213 -19.49 -9.62 -11.40
CA GLY A 213 -18.64 -9.08 -12.47
C GLY A 213 -18.70 -7.58 -12.67
N LYS A 214 -19.43 -6.86 -11.82
CA LYS A 214 -19.46 -5.40 -11.83
C LYS A 214 -18.23 -4.80 -11.14
N LEU A 215 -17.91 -3.57 -11.52
CA LEU A 215 -16.88 -2.74 -10.88
C LEU A 215 -17.53 -1.52 -10.25
N TYR A 216 -17.21 -1.24 -9.00
CA TYR A 216 -17.74 -0.10 -8.24
C TYR A 216 -16.61 0.69 -7.57
N THR A 217 -16.88 1.96 -7.31
CA THR A 217 -16.09 2.78 -6.39
C THR A 217 -16.86 3.01 -5.10
N ALA A 218 -16.18 3.01 -3.96
CA ALA A 218 -16.72 3.42 -2.67
C ALA A 218 -15.89 4.59 -2.11
N ARG A 219 -16.45 5.79 -2.10
CA ARG A 219 -15.84 6.97 -1.47
C ARG A 219 -16.30 7.06 -0.02
N LEU A 220 -15.36 6.99 0.91
CA LEU A 220 -15.59 6.86 2.33
C LEU A 220 -15.11 8.12 3.05
N PRO A 221 -16.02 9.04 3.43
CA PRO A 221 -15.66 10.20 4.22
C PRO A 221 -15.04 9.80 5.57
N LEU A 222 -14.02 10.52 6.01
CA LEU A 222 -13.34 10.30 7.28
C LEU A 222 -14.12 10.90 8.46
N ALA A 223 -14.84 12.00 8.19
CA ALA A 223 -15.82 12.57 9.12
C ALA A 223 -17.16 11.80 9.04
N GLY A 224 -18.02 11.97 10.05
CA GLY A 224 -19.37 11.37 10.06
C GLY A 224 -19.64 10.36 11.16
N GLY A 225 -18.74 10.19 12.14
CA GLY A 225 -18.94 9.28 13.27
C GLY A 225 -18.72 7.81 12.91
N GLN A 226 -19.40 6.91 13.63
CA GLN A 226 -19.20 5.46 13.51
C GLN A 226 -19.89 4.83 12.29
N ILE A 227 -20.94 5.44 11.74
CA ILE A 227 -21.54 4.98 10.49
C ILE A 227 -20.92 5.82 9.38
N ILE A 228 -20.27 5.18 8.40
CA ILE A 228 -19.62 5.89 7.31
C ILE A 228 -20.69 6.23 6.26
N PRO A 229 -20.99 7.51 5.97
CA PRO A 229 -21.92 7.91 4.93
C PRO A 229 -21.26 7.82 3.55
N GLY A 230 -20.79 6.63 3.19
CA GLY A 230 -20.01 6.39 1.98
C GLY A 230 -20.87 6.47 0.72
N VAL A 231 -20.32 7.05 -0.35
CA VAL A 231 -20.96 7.13 -1.67
C VAL A 231 -20.42 6.01 -2.54
N VAL A 232 -21.31 5.11 -2.98
CA VAL A 232 -20.98 3.99 -3.85
C VAL A 232 -21.49 4.26 -5.27
N LYS A 233 -20.62 4.14 -6.28
CA LYS A 233 -20.97 4.36 -7.69
C LYS A 233 -20.53 3.19 -8.56
N GLN A 234 -21.39 2.76 -9.48
CA GLN A 234 -21.01 1.78 -10.49
C GLN A 234 -20.06 2.42 -11.50
N VAL A 235 -18.98 1.72 -11.84
CA VAL A 235 -17.98 2.13 -12.84
C VAL A 235 -18.10 1.31 -14.11
N ARG A 236 -18.26 -0.02 -13.99
CA ARG A 236 -18.53 -0.94 -15.12
C ARG A 236 -19.60 -1.95 -14.72
N GLY A 237 -20.41 -2.35 -15.69
CA GLY A 237 -21.55 -3.25 -15.48
C GLY A 237 -21.22 -4.75 -15.56
N SER A 238 -20.04 -5.12 -16.09
CA SER A 238 -19.62 -6.51 -16.32
C SER A 238 -18.11 -6.57 -16.60
N THR A 239 -17.59 -7.80 -16.77
CA THR A 239 -16.21 -8.19 -17.16
C THR A 239 -15.13 -8.12 -16.08
N TRP A 240 -15.50 -7.89 -14.81
CA TRP A 240 -14.54 -7.82 -13.69
C TRP A 240 -14.62 -9.02 -12.74
N GLN A 241 -15.42 -10.04 -13.06
CA GLN A 241 -15.65 -11.18 -12.16
C GLN A 241 -14.42 -12.06 -11.98
N GLY A 242 -13.48 -12.06 -12.93
CA GLY A 242 -12.29 -12.91 -12.91
C GLY A 242 -11.17 -12.42 -11.99
N PHE A 243 -11.30 -11.25 -11.35
CA PHE A 243 -10.22 -10.73 -10.49
C PHE A 243 -10.51 -10.96 -9.01
N GLU A 244 -9.68 -11.82 -8.38
CA GLU A 244 -9.66 -12.10 -6.94
C GLU A 244 -8.71 -11.19 -6.17
N SER A 245 -7.83 -10.45 -6.87
CA SER A 245 -6.97 -9.46 -6.23
C SER A 245 -6.81 -8.23 -7.12
N LEU A 246 -6.83 -7.07 -6.47
CA LEU A 246 -6.58 -5.77 -7.07
C LEU A 246 -5.43 -5.12 -6.31
N VAL A 247 -4.46 -4.55 -7.02
CA VAL A 247 -3.38 -3.74 -6.45
C VAL A 247 -3.30 -2.45 -7.26
N ALA A 248 -3.21 -1.31 -6.58
CA ALA A 248 -3.15 -0.01 -7.23
C ALA A 248 -1.94 0.78 -6.73
N ALA A 249 -1.30 1.50 -7.65
CA ALA A 249 -0.22 2.45 -7.38
C ALA A 249 -0.52 3.77 -8.08
N SER A 250 -0.04 4.88 -7.52
CA SER A 250 -0.28 6.21 -8.10
C SER A 250 0.35 6.32 -9.49
N CYS A 251 -0.36 6.97 -10.42
CA CYS A 251 0.18 7.25 -11.75
C CYS A 251 -0.56 8.41 -12.42
N TRP A 252 0.17 9.49 -12.75
CA TRP A 252 -0.29 10.62 -13.57
C TRP A 252 -1.72 11.12 -13.27
N GLY A 253 -2.03 11.41 -12.01
CA GLY A 253 -3.35 11.92 -11.58
C GLY A 253 -4.46 10.85 -11.48
N GLY A 254 -4.12 9.59 -11.69
CA GLY A 254 -4.96 8.41 -11.47
C GLY A 254 -4.15 7.29 -10.79
N VAL A 255 -4.44 6.05 -11.18
CA VAL A 255 -3.70 4.88 -10.71
C VAL A 255 -3.37 3.92 -11.85
N LEU A 256 -2.22 3.25 -11.74
CA LEU A 256 -2.02 1.94 -12.35
C LEU A 256 -2.75 0.92 -11.49
N LEU A 257 -3.61 0.12 -12.12
CA LEU A 257 -4.37 -0.93 -11.47
C LEU A 257 -3.98 -2.29 -12.05
N LEU A 258 -3.52 -3.19 -11.20
CA LEU A 258 -3.31 -4.59 -11.55
C LEU A 258 -4.49 -5.43 -11.05
N GLY A 259 -5.21 -6.04 -11.99
CA GLY A 259 -6.20 -7.08 -11.69
C GLY A 259 -5.57 -8.47 -11.85
N ILE A 260 -5.62 -9.29 -10.81
CA ILE A 260 -5.05 -10.64 -10.80
C ILE A 260 -6.20 -11.65 -10.75
N ASP A 261 -6.21 -12.51 -11.77
CA ASP A 261 -7.05 -13.70 -11.87
C ASP A 261 -6.26 -14.89 -11.31
N LYS A 262 -6.66 -15.35 -10.12
CA LYS A 262 -6.02 -16.44 -9.39
C LYS A 262 -6.34 -17.81 -9.97
N ASP A 263 -7.47 -17.95 -10.67
CA ASP A 263 -7.86 -19.21 -11.30
C ASP A 263 -6.92 -19.51 -12.50
N THR A 264 -6.65 -18.49 -13.32
CA THR A 264 -5.76 -18.59 -14.48
C THR A 264 -4.33 -18.12 -14.21
N LYS A 265 -4.03 -17.69 -12.97
CA LYS A 265 -2.73 -17.17 -12.53
C LYS A 265 -2.20 -16.05 -13.43
N SER A 266 -3.10 -15.24 -13.96
CA SER A 266 -2.82 -14.18 -14.94
C SER A 266 -3.08 -12.81 -14.33
N ALA A 267 -2.31 -11.80 -14.73
CA ALA A 267 -2.54 -10.42 -14.32
C ALA A 267 -2.72 -9.48 -15.52
N TYR A 268 -3.56 -8.47 -15.34
CA TYR A 268 -3.93 -7.49 -16.36
C TYR A 268 -3.76 -6.09 -15.79
N LEU A 269 -2.97 -5.28 -16.49
CA LEU A 269 -2.65 -3.92 -16.07
C LEU A 269 -3.60 -2.93 -16.76
N TYR A 270 -4.14 -2.01 -15.99
CA TYR A 270 -5.03 -0.96 -16.44
C TYR A 270 -4.51 0.41 -16.00
N SER A 271 -4.75 1.42 -16.83
CA SER A 271 -4.73 2.82 -16.39
C SER A 271 -6.15 3.20 -15.96
N VAL A 272 -6.29 3.75 -14.77
CA VAL A 272 -7.56 4.19 -14.20
C VAL A 272 -7.45 5.67 -13.83
N GLY A 273 -8.30 6.50 -14.44
CA GLY A 273 -8.36 7.92 -14.15
C GLY A 273 -9.18 8.24 -12.89
N HIS A 274 -9.51 9.52 -12.70
CA HIS A 274 -10.35 9.95 -11.59
C HIS A 274 -11.71 9.24 -11.57
N ALA A 275 -12.10 8.73 -10.40
CA ALA A 275 -13.34 8.01 -10.21
C ALA A 275 -14.57 8.92 -10.36
N ASN A 276 -15.35 8.71 -11.42
CA ASN A 276 -16.58 9.46 -11.71
C ASN A 276 -17.73 8.55 -12.19
N GLY A 277 -17.97 7.46 -11.46
CA GLY A 277 -18.99 6.46 -11.82
C GLY A 277 -18.74 5.87 -13.21
N ALA A 278 -19.78 5.76 -14.04
CA ALA A 278 -19.67 5.20 -15.38
C ALA A 278 -18.69 5.97 -16.29
N ALA A 279 -18.48 7.26 -16.03
CA ALA A 279 -17.55 8.11 -16.79
C ALA A 279 -16.08 7.94 -16.37
N THR A 280 -15.76 7.08 -15.39
CA THR A 280 -14.37 6.82 -14.99
C THR A 280 -13.57 6.28 -16.19
N PRO A 281 -12.48 6.94 -16.60
CA PRO A 281 -11.60 6.42 -17.63
C PRO A 281 -10.92 5.15 -17.13
N ILE A 282 -11.06 4.05 -17.88
CA ILE A 282 -10.33 2.80 -17.62
C ILE A 282 -9.86 2.26 -18.96
N LYS A 283 -8.55 2.08 -19.10
CA LYS A 283 -7.91 1.55 -20.30
C LYS A 283 -7.11 0.31 -19.93
N LEU A 284 -7.40 -0.84 -20.56
CA LEU A 284 -6.50 -1.99 -20.52
C LEU A 284 -5.19 -1.60 -21.21
N ILE A 285 -4.08 -1.78 -20.51
CA ILE A 285 -2.75 -1.57 -21.05
C ILE A 285 -2.28 -2.87 -21.70
N ARG A 286 -2.18 -3.95 -20.91
CA ARG A 286 -1.85 -5.29 -21.38
C ARG A 286 -2.12 -6.37 -20.33
N LYS A 287 -2.09 -7.62 -20.78
CA LYS A 287 -1.76 -8.75 -19.91
C LYS A 287 -0.27 -8.67 -19.53
N VAL A 288 0.02 -8.69 -18.23
CA VAL A 288 1.40 -8.63 -17.70
C VAL A 288 2.05 -10.00 -17.89
N PRO A 289 3.28 -10.09 -18.44
CA PRO A 289 3.96 -11.36 -18.60
C PRO A 289 4.30 -12.00 -17.24
N GLY A 290 4.26 -13.32 -17.17
CA GLY A 290 4.58 -14.08 -15.97
C GLY A 290 3.42 -14.91 -15.43
N THR A 291 3.61 -15.46 -14.23
CA THR A 291 2.61 -16.26 -13.52
C THR A 291 2.40 -15.67 -12.13
N PHE A 292 1.15 -15.40 -11.80
CA PHE A 292 0.72 -14.75 -10.56
C PHE A 292 0.03 -15.77 -9.66
N ALA A 293 0.82 -16.68 -9.09
CA ALA A 293 0.33 -17.79 -8.26
C ALA A 293 0.42 -17.56 -6.74
N ASP A 294 0.99 -16.44 -6.30
CA ASP A 294 1.17 -16.18 -4.88
C ASP A 294 -0.18 -15.99 -4.17
N PRO A 295 -0.32 -16.48 -2.92
CA PRO A 295 -1.59 -16.45 -2.19
C PRO A 295 -2.06 -15.03 -1.86
N VAL A 296 -1.14 -14.12 -1.58
CA VAL A 296 -1.43 -12.76 -1.10
C VAL A 296 -0.63 -11.73 -1.89
N TYR A 297 -1.31 -10.67 -2.33
CA TYR A 297 -0.73 -9.53 -3.03
C TYR A 297 -1.03 -8.23 -2.30
N PHE A 298 -0.13 -7.27 -2.42
CA PHE A 298 -0.23 -5.92 -1.85
C PHE A 298 0.63 -4.94 -2.67
N ASP A 299 0.53 -3.65 -2.36
CA ASP A 299 1.42 -2.63 -2.92
C ASP A 299 2.64 -2.40 -2.01
N TRP A 300 3.82 -2.27 -2.61
CA TRP A 300 5.02 -1.79 -1.94
C TRP A 300 5.11 -0.27 -2.07
N GLN A 301 4.92 0.44 -0.95
CA GLN A 301 4.93 1.90 -0.95
C GLN A 301 6.18 2.45 -0.26
N LEU A 302 6.93 3.33 -0.93
CA LEU A 302 8.04 4.03 -0.29
C LEU A 302 7.54 4.89 0.89
N PHE A 303 8.32 5.03 1.96
CA PHE A 303 7.98 5.93 3.06
C PHE A 303 7.82 7.37 2.58
N SER A 304 8.61 7.78 1.59
CA SER A 304 8.59 9.06 0.91
C SER A 304 7.85 9.04 -0.43
N GLY A 305 7.20 7.94 -0.79
CA GLY A 305 6.61 7.75 -2.12
C GLY A 305 5.42 8.66 -2.39
N GLU A 306 5.09 8.81 -3.68
CA GLU A 306 3.86 9.48 -4.10
C GLU A 306 2.64 8.77 -3.53
N ARG A 307 1.62 9.57 -3.21
CA ARG A 307 0.35 9.05 -2.69
C ARG A 307 -0.56 8.69 -3.83
N LEU A 308 -1.47 7.75 -3.59
CA LEU A 308 -2.58 7.48 -4.50
C LEU A 308 -3.35 8.78 -4.78
N ALA A 309 -3.87 8.93 -5.99
CA ALA A 309 -4.54 10.14 -6.49
C ALA A 309 -5.57 10.72 -5.50
N GLY A 310 -5.83 12.03 -5.52
CA GLY A 310 -6.95 12.59 -4.75
C GLY A 310 -6.78 13.99 -4.17
N ASP A 311 -5.61 14.63 -4.36
CA ASP A 311 -5.47 16.08 -4.21
C ASP A 311 -5.84 16.77 -5.54
#